data_AF-A0A7C6H4L7-F1
#
_entry.id   AF-A0A7C6H4L7-F1
#
_cell.length_a   1.000
_cell.length_b   1.000
_cell.length_c   1.000
_cell.angle_alpha   90.00
_cell.angle_beta   90.00
_cell.angle_gamma   90.00
#
_symmetry.space_group_name_H-M   'P 1'
#
loop_
_entity.id
_entity.type
_entity.pdbx_description
1 polymer ?
#
loop_
_entity_poly.entity_id
_entity_poly.type
_entity_poly.pdbx_seq_one_letter_code
_entity_poly.pdbx_strand_id
1 'polypeptide(L)'
;MWKVLGKEAVPVTVGYVWKERLEELSKRRKNSPRFRKLLEQADLRYYHDAIRDIHTFVLKFDPSTDMDELEFLKDYILKLHDLSDDPVVTFKDEPQRYTVIFTAEEEEDHYAMRRAQREEK
;
A
#
# COMPACT_ATOMS: atom_id res chain seq x y z
N MET A 1 -3.62 -20.24 7.81
CA MET A 1 -3.86 -19.65 6.48
C MET A 1 -3.73 -18.14 6.60
N TRP A 2 -3.29 -17.45 5.56
CA TRP A 2 -3.19 -15.97 5.57
C TRP A 2 -4.56 -15.36 5.27
N LYS A 3 -4.91 -14.29 6.00
CA LYS A 3 -6.07 -13.44 5.67
C LYS A 3 -5.67 -11.98 5.73
N VAL A 4 -6.31 -11.18 4.89
CA VAL A 4 -6.13 -9.74 4.82
C VAL A 4 -7.50 -9.10 4.93
N LEU A 5 -7.76 -8.33 6.00
CA LEU A 5 -9.07 -7.73 6.28
C LEU A 5 -10.21 -8.78 6.14
N GLY A 6 -10.00 -9.96 6.73
CA GLY A 6 -10.95 -11.08 6.75
C GLY A 6 -10.98 -11.97 5.50
N LYS A 7 -10.34 -11.56 4.38
CA LYS A 7 -10.33 -12.32 3.13
C LYS A 7 -9.09 -13.19 3.00
N GLU A 8 -9.27 -14.45 2.64
CA GLU A 8 -8.16 -15.38 2.43
C GLU A 8 -7.20 -14.87 1.34
N ALA A 9 -5.91 -15.04 1.60
CA ALA A 9 -4.85 -14.67 0.69
C ALA A 9 -3.76 -15.75 0.69
N VAL A 10 -2.97 -15.79 -0.39
CA VAL A 10 -1.66 -16.46 -0.38
C VAL A 10 -0.58 -15.38 -0.25
N PRO A 11 0.63 -15.69 0.25
CA PRO A 11 1.66 -14.68 0.50
C PRO A 11 1.92 -13.73 -0.67
N VAL A 12 1.99 -14.26 -1.89
CA VAL A 12 2.24 -13.47 -3.11
C VAL A 12 1.10 -12.53 -3.51
N THR A 13 -0.12 -12.72 -2.98
CA THR A 13 -1.29 -11.89 -3.31
C THR A 13 -1.71 -10.96 -2.17
N VAL A 14 -1.02 -10.94 -1.03
CA VAL A 14 -1.41 -10.14 0.15
C VAL A 14 -1.62 -8.67 -0.22
N GLY A 15 -0.70 -8.05 -0.98
CA GLY A 15 -0.85 -6.68 -1.45
C GLY A 15 -2.10 -6.46 -2.30
N TYR A 16 -2.34 -7.34 -3.27
CA TYR A 16 -3.52 -7.26 -4.14
C TYR A 16 -4.83 -7.40 -3.34
N VAL A 17 -4.91 -8.41 -2.47
CA VAL A 17 -6.09 -8.66 -1.64
C VAL A 17 -6.34 -7.48 -0.70
N TRP A 18 -5.29 -6.86 -0.16
CA TRP A 18 -5.43 -5.65 0.66
C TRP A 18 -6.09 -4.51 -0.10
N LYS A 19 -5.62 -4.20 -1.32
CA LYS A 19 -6.20 -3.17 -2.18
C LYS A 19 -7.67 -3.46 -2.49
N GLU A 20 -7.96 -4.68 -2.92
CA GLU A 20 -9.32 -5.11 -3.26
C GLU A 20 -10.26 -4.98 -2.05
N ARG A 21 -9.80 -5.34 -0.86
CA ARG A 21 -10.57 -5.20 0.37
C ARG A 21 -10.83 -3.75 0.76
N LEU A 22 -9.86 -2.87 0.59
CA LEU A 22 -10.09 -1.43 0.78
C LEU A 22 -11.15 -0.90 -0.19
N GLU A 23 -11.10 -1.28 -1.47
CA GLU A 23 -12.08 -0.87 -2.47
C GLU A 23 -13.49 -1.40 -2.18
N GLU A 24 -13.60 -2.63 -1.66
CA GLU A 24 -14.85 -3.23 -1.20
C GLU A 24 -15.43 -2.49 -0.01
N LEU A 25 -14.62 -2.25 1.04
CA LEU A 25 -15.02 -1.55 2.25
C LEU A 25 -15.41 -0.08 1.96
N SER A 26 -14.87 0.52 0.89
CA SER A 26 -15.22 1.88 0.47
C SER A 26 -16.59 1.99 -0.22
N LYS A 27 -17.16 0.92 -0.80
CA LYS A 27 -18.30 0.94 -1.76
C LYS A 27 -19.50 1.82 -1.38
N ARG A 28 -19.82 1.95 -0.10
CA ARG A 28 -21.03 2.67 0.37
C ARG A 28 -20.69 3.88 1.24
N ARG A 29 -19.47 4.39 1.14
CA ARG A 29 -18.95 5.44 2.02
C ARG A 29 -18.84 6.77 1.28
N LYS A 30 -19.04 7.87 2.01
CA LYS A 30 -18.79 9.23 1.52
C LYS A 30 -17.36 9.32 0.99
N ASN A 31 -17.17 10.09 -0.07
CA ASN A 31 -15.87 10.29 -0.75
C ASN A 31 -15.25 9.02 -1.37
N SER A 32 -15.96 7.89 -1.44
CA SER A 32 -15.44 6.66 -2.07
C SER A 32 -14.98 6.85 -3.53
N PRO A 33 -15.64 7.66 -4.38
CA PRO A 33 -15.14 7.89 -5.73
C PRO A 33 -13.77 8.57 -5.76
N ARG A 34 -13.55 9.59 -4.91
CA ARG A 34 -12.26 10.28 -4.77
C ARG A 34 -11.18 9.32 -4.27
N PHE A 35 -11.49 8.54 -3.23
CA PHE A 35 -10.60 7.53 -2.67
C PHE A 35 -10.11 6.53 -3.73
N ARG A 36 -11.04 5.95 -4.50
CA ARG A 36 -10.68 4.98 -5.54
C ARG A 36 -9.81 5.56 -6.62
N LYS A 37 -10.16 6.76 -7.11
CA LYS A 37 -9.37 7.44 -8.14
C LYS A 37 -7.92 7.66 -7.68
N LEU A 38 -7.71 8.07 -6.43
CA LEU A 38 -6.36 8.22 -5.87
C LEU A 38 -5.65 6.87 -5.69
N LEU A 39 -6.35 5.86 -5.17
CA LEU A 39 -5.78 4.52 -4.98
C LEU A 39 -5.41 3.82 -6.32
N GLU A 40 -6.11 4.15 -7.41
CA GLU A 40 -5.81 3.68 -8.76
C GLU A 40 -4.54 4.31 -9.34
N GLN A 41 -4.19 5.54 -8.94
CA GLN A 41 -2.96 6.22 -9.36
C GLN A 41 -1.71 5.64 -8.69
N ALA A 42 -1.88 4.95 -7.57
CA ALA A 42 -0.75 4.39 -6.82
C ALA A 42 -0.19 3.13 -7.49
N ASP A 43 1.13 3.08 -7.67
CA ASP A 43 1.87 1.83 -7.86
C ASP A 43 1.99 1.13 -6.50
N LEU A 44 1.12 0.15 -6.27
CA LEU A 44 1.10 -0.63 -5.03
C LEU A 44 2.13 -1.76 -5.10
N ARG A 45 3.05 -1.75 -4.15
CA ARG A 45 4.01 -2.82 -3.92
C ARG A 45 3.82 -3.40 -2.52
N TYR A 46 4.03 -4.71 -2.40
CA TYR A 46 3.94 -5.41 -1.14
C TYR A 46 5.19 -6.25 -0.89
N TYR A 47 5.67 -6.19 0.35
CA TYR A 47 6.81 -6.98 0.80
C TYR A 47 6.57 -7.46 2.23
N HIS A 48 7.08 -8.64 2.55
CA HIS A 48 7.16 -9.14 3.93
C HIS A 48 8.63 -9.08 4.37
N ASP A 49 8.93 -8.21 5.34
CA ASP A 49 10.24 -8.21 5.98
C ASP A 49 10.29 -9.41 6.94
N ALA A 50 10.87 -10.52 6.48
CA ALA A 50 10.94 -11.77 7.25
C ALA A 50 11.85 -11.69 8.49
N ILE A 51 12.75 -10.68 8.56
CA ILE A 51 13.65 -10.51 9.72
C ILE A 51 12.90 -9.77 10.84
N ARG A 52 12.14 -8.72 10.49
CA ARG A 52 11.37 -7.92 11.45
C ARG A 52 9.96 -8.42 11.67
N ASP A 53 9.51 -9.34 10.82
CA ASP A 53 8.17 -9.88 10.71
C ASP A 53 7.11 -8.77 10.56
N ILE A 54 7.29 -7.94 9.52
CA ILE A 54 6.40 -6.80 9.22
C ILE A 54 5.93 -6.88 7.77
N HIS A 55 4.61 -6.80 7.58
CA HIS A 55 3.97 -6.67 6.28
C HIS A 55 3.97 -5.21 5.84
N THR A 56 4.64 -4.90 4.73
CA THR A 56 4.81 -3.53 4.24
C THR A 56 4.02 -3.34 2.95
N PHE A 57 3.06 -2.43 2.99
CA PHE A 57 2.31 -1.97 1.81
C PHE A 57 2.87 -0.61 1.39
N VAL A 58 3.47 -0.52 0.20
CA VAL A 58 4.02 0.71 -0.34
C VAL A 58 3.12 1.21 -1.44
N LEU A 59 2.59 2.42 -1.27
CA LEU A 59 1.85 3.14 -2.30
C LEU A 59 2.77 4.23 -2.86
N LYS A 60 3.29 4.00 -4.07
CA LYS A 60 4.12 4.97 -4.78
C LYS A 60 3.25 5.83 -5.70
N PHE A 61 3.39 7.14 -5.59
CA PHE A 61 2.68 8.15 -6.37
C PHE A 61 3.62 8.92 -7.28
N ASP A 62 3.03 9.65 -8.22
CA ASP A 62 3.77 10.64 -9.00
C ASP A 62 4.24 11.80 -8.09
N PRO A 63 5.47 12.33 -8.25
CA PRO A 63 5.98 13.46 -7.46
C PRO A 63 5.09 14.71 -7.49
N SER A 64 4.28 14.88 -8.53
CA SER A 64 3.33 16.00 -8.67
C SER A 64 2.02 15.78 -7.91
N THR A 65 1.82 14.63 -7.28
CA THR A 65 0.64 14.34 -6.46
C THR A 65 0.58 15.28 -5.27
N ASP A 66 -0.55 15.93 -5.09
CA ASP A 66 -0.72 16.95 -4.06
C ASP A 66 -0.71 16.34 -2.64
N MET A 67 -0.13 17.08 -1.68
CA MET A 67 0.02 16.59 -0.31
C MET A 67 -1.35 16.37 0.37
N ASP A 68 -2.31 17.27 0.13
CA ASP A 68 -3.66 17.14 0.70
C ASP A 68 -4.38 15.89 0.18
N GLU A 69 -4.07 15.44 -1.04
CA GLU A 69 -4.60 14.19 -1.60
C GLU A 69 -3.99 12.95 -0.93
N LEU A 70 -2.69 12.98 -0.65
CA LEU A 70 -1.99 11.92 0.09
C LEU A 70 -2.50 11.84 1.54
N GLU A 71 -2.67 12.98 2.20
CA GLU A 71 -3.25 13.03 3.56
C GLU A 71 -4.68 12.50 3.59
N PHE A 72 -5.52 12.92 2.64
CA PHE A 72 -6.87 12.39 2.49
C PHE A 72 -6.85 10.88 2.31
N LEU A 73 -5.96 10.35 1.48
CA LEU A 73 -5.86 8.91 1.23
C LEU A 73 -5.43 8.16 2.48
N LYS A 74 -4.42 8.64 3.19
CA LYS A 74 -3.94 8.09 4.47
C LYS A 74 -5.09 7.99 5.48
N ASP A 75 -5.79 9.10 5.71
CA ASP A 75 -6.90 9.15 6.68
C ASP A 75 -8.05 8.23 6.27
N TYR A 76 -8.31 8.13 4.97
CA TYR A 76 -9.35 7.23 4.46
C TYR A 76 -8.98 5.76 4.68
N ILE A 77 -7.73 5.36 4.44
CA ILE A 77 -7.26 3.99 4.66
C ILE A 77 -7.31 3.64 6.15
N LEU A 78 -6.84 4.52 7.03
CA LEU A 78 -6.92 4.33 8.48
C LEU A 78 -8.37 4.10 8.90
N LYS A 79 -9.30 4.93 8.42
CA LYS A 79 -10.73 4.75 8.68
C LYS A 79 -11.28 3.41 8.18
N LEU A 80 -10.82 2.93 7.02
CA LEU A 80 -11.26 1.62 6.50
C LEU A 80 -10.70 0.46 7.35
N HIS A 81 -9.47 0.59 7.86
CA HIS A 81 -8.89 -0.38 8.81
C HIS A 81 -9.69 -0.41 10.11
N ASP A 82 -10.00 0.76 10.69
CA ASP A 82 -10.76 0.87 11.95
C ASP A 82 -12.20 0.34 11.84
N LEU A 83 -12.77 0.34 10.63
CA LEU A 83 -14.11 -0.17 10.36
C LEU A 83 -14.14 -1.68 10.09
N SER A 84 -12.99 -2.32 9.94
CA SER A 84 -12.89 -3.77 9.76
C SER A 84 -12.84 -4.44 11.12
N ASP A 85 -13.75 -5.39 11.36
CA ASP A 85 -13.69 -6.24 12.56
C ASP A 85 -12.49 -7.21 12.51
N ASP A 86 -11.96 -7.45 11.31
CA ASP A 86 -10.78 -8.28 11.08
C ASP A 86 -9.49 -7.46 11.05
N PRO A 87 -8.38 -7.94 11.64
CA PRO A 87 -7.07 -7.31 11.52
C PRO A 87 -6.62 -7.19 10.06
N VAL A 88 -5.76 -6.21 9.78
CA VAL A 88 -5.27 -5.93 8.41
C VAL A 88 -4.56 -7.14 7.82
N VAL A 89 -3.71 -7.82 8.59
CA VAL A 89 -3.10 -9.09 8.21
C VAL A 89 -3.20 -10.07 9.37
N THR A 90 -3.60 -11.30 9.09
CA THR A 90 -3.57 -12.41 10.05
C THR A 90 -2.93 -13.64 9.42
N PHE A 91 -2.26 -14.45 10.25
CA PHE A 91 -1.78 -15.77 9.87
C PHE A 91 -2.23 -16.78 10.93
N LYS A 92 -2.98 -17.81 10.50
CA LYS A 92 -3.57 -18.80 11.43
C LYS A 92 -4.37 -18.10 12.56
N ASP A 93 -5.13 -17.07 12.18
CA ASP A 93 -5.98 -16.27 13.06
C ASP A 93 -5.23 -15.43 14.11
N GLU A 94 -3.89 -15.35 14.04
CA GLU A 94 -3.09 -14.43 14.84
C GLU A 94 -2.82 -13.12 14.07
N PRO A 95 -3.11 -11.94 14.65
CA PRO A 95 -2.78 -10.64 14.05
C PRO A 95 -1.29 -10.49 13.79
N GLN A 96 -0.94 -9.97 12.61
CA GLN A 96 0.44 -9.75 12.18
C GLN A 96 0.75 -8.26 12.15
N ARG A 97 2.02 -7.90 12.34
CA ARG A 97 2.45 -6.51 12.27
C ARG A 97 2.45 -6.04 10.82
N TYR A 98 2.04 -4.80 10.60
CA TYR A 98 2.05 -4.20 9.28
C TYR A 98 2.42 -2.72 9.33
N THR A 99 2.79 -2.18 8.17
CA THR A 99 2.96 -0.76 7.95
C THR A 99 2.47 -0.40 6.54
N VAL A 100 2.00 0.83 6.37
CA VAL A 100 1.65 1.41 5.08
C VAL A 100 2.54 2.61 4.86
N ILE A 101 3.24 2.62 3.73
CA ILE A 101 4.16 3.69 3.33
C ILE A 101 3.57 4.39 2.12
N PHE A 102 3.47 5.71 2.21
CA PHE A 102 3.15 6.57 1.08
C PHE A 102 4.44 7.25 0.66
N THR A 103 4.77 7.19 -0.63
CA THR A 103 5.92 7.90 -1.18
C THR A 103 5.59 8.49 -2.53
N ALA A 104 6.07 9.68 -2.80
CA ALA A 104 6.06 10.32 -4.11
C ALA A 104 7.50 10.55 -4.62
N GLU A 105 8.51 10.00 -3.93
CA GLU A 105 9.90 10.15 -4.32
C GLU A 105 10.22 9.24 -5.51
N GLU A 106 10.95 9.79 -6.48
CA GLU A 106 11.61 8.97 -7.49
C GLU A 106 12.77 8.23 -6.82
N GLU A 107 12.86 6.92 -7.05
CA GLU A 107 14.07 6.18 -6.67
C GLU A 107 15.17 6.64 -7.61
N GLU A 108 16.19 7.34 -7.08
CA GLU A 108 17.38 7.65 -7.87
C GLU A 108 18.08 6.34 -8.24
N ASP A 109 18.06 5.98 -9.52
CA ASP A 109 18.87 4.87 -10.04
C ASP A 109 20.35 5.29 -10.09
N HIS A 110 21.01 5.17 -8.93
CA HIS A 110 22.44 5.43 -8.79
C HIS A 110 23.30 4.55 -9.70
N TYR A 111 22.80 3.42 -10.21
CA TYR A 111 23.52 2.61 -11.19
C TYR A 111 23.46 3.26 -12.59
N ALA A 112 22.27 3.69 -13.03
CA ALA A 112 22.11 4.44 -14.28
C ALA A 112 22.92 5.74 -14.28
N MET A 113 22.90 6.50 -13.18
CA MET A 113 23.71 7.72 -13.03
C MET A 113 25.21 7.44 -13.15
N ARG A 114 25.71 6.37 -12.51
CA ARG A 114 27.12 5.98 -12.60
C ARG A 114 27.53 5.50 -13.99
N ARG A 115 26.59 4.93 -14.75
CA ARG A 115 26.84 4.52 -16.14
C ARG A 115 26.92 5.73 -17.08
N ALA A 116 25.97 6.67 -16.98
CA ALA A 116 25.98 7.89 -17.78
C ALA A 116 27.27 8.72 -17.59
N GLN A 117 27.74 8.86 -16.34
CA GLN A 117 28.99 9.55 -16.02
C GLN A 117 30.27 8.89 -16.59
N ARG A 118 30.19 7.61 -16.95
CA ARG A 118 31.32 6.87 -17.56
C ARG A 118 31.32 6.95 -19.09
N GLU A 119 30.16 7.17 -19.70
CA GLU A 119 30.01 7.28 -21.16
C GLU A 119 30.31 8.72 -21.67
N GLU A 120 30.30 9.72 -20.78
CA GLU A 120 30.68 11.13 -21.08
C GLU A 120 32.19 11.45 -20.90
N LYS A 121 33.02 10.46 -20.56
CA LYS A 121 34.49 10.57 -20.46
C LYS A 121 35.19 9.85 -21.58
#